data_AF-A0A7V9ZS69-F1
#
_entry.id   AF-A0A7V9ZS69-F1
#
_cell.length_a   1.000
_cell.length_b   1.000
_cell.length_c   1.000
_cell.angle_alpha   90.00
_cell.angle_beta   90.00
_cell.angle_gamma   90.00
#
_symmetry.space_group_name_H-M   'P 1'
#
loop_
_entity.id
_entity.type
_entity.pdbx_description
1 polymer ?
#
loop_
_entity_poly.entity_id
_entity_poly.type
_entity_poly.pdbx_seq_one_letter_code
_entity_poly.pdbx_strand_id
1 'polypeptide(L)'
;MPTGYFSLILHAHLPFVRHPEHPEFLEEDWLYEAITEVYLPLIFVFSNLHESGAKPRLAMNVSPPLCEMLSDPLLQERYTRHLENLLALSRKEVGRARREAPEFLPVAQMYDESLSAALALWNNRYQRNLVRAFRELQDEGVLEIITCAATHGFLPLISTPESKRAQVSVAVANYNKHFGRNPRGIWLPECAYEPGLESLLKDAGIEYFISDTHGILYGEPRPRYGVYAPVRCANGVAVFARDLETSQQVWSSVIGYPGHSDYREFYRDLGWEAPLDYLLPHLHANGDRRHLGLKYHRITGRDVPQNLKLPYDPVAARERAAVNASHFVAERLKQAEHLKERFNRPPLVTSPYDAELFGHWWYEGPQFIDFVFRKLHWDQKEIEAIAPGDFLDSGIPIQKQQPSQSSWGEEGYFKVWLNERNSWM
;
A
#
# COMPACT_ATOMS: atom_id res chain seq x y z
N MET A 1 25.53 15.33 -3.70
CA MET A 1 24.06 15.36 -3.70
C MET A 1 23.58 14.61 -4.92
N PRO A 2 22.58 13.72 -4.78
CA PRO A 2 22.00 13.00 -5.90
C PRO A 2 21.40 13.96 -6.94
N THR A 3 21.09 13.45 -8.12
CA THR A 3 20.33 14.15 -9.15
C THR A 3 18.89 14.38 -8.71
N GLY A 4 18.28 13.43 -8.00
CA GLY A 4 16.96 13.60 -7.39
C GLY A 4 16.72 12.61 -6.27
N TYR A 5 15.60 12.80 -5.59
CA TYR A 5 15.12 11.92 -4.53
C TYR A 5 13.81 11.27 -4.96
N PHE A 6 13.62 10.01 -4.56
CA PHE A 6 12.38 9.27 -4.75
C PHE A 6 11.83 8.85 -3.38
N SER A 7 10.56 9.16 -3.11
CA SER A 7 9.90 8.73 -1.88
C SER A 7 8.62 7.96 -2.21
N LEU A 8 8.70 6.64 -2.05
CA LEU A 8 7.54 5.76 -2.07
C LEU A 8 6.82 5.85 -0.73
N ILE A 9 5.51 6.01 -0.76
CA ILE A 9 4.66 6.03 0.44
C ILE A 9 3.52 5.03 0.23
N LEU A 10 3.41 4.05 1.12
CA LEU A 10 2.35 3.05 1.06
C LEU A 10 1.32 3.30 2.16
N HIS A 11 0.06 3.45 1.80
CA HIS A 11 -1.05 3.62 2.74
C HIS A 11 -1.72 2.29 3.05
N ALA A 12 -1.46 1.68 4.21
CA ALA A 12 -2.11 0.43 4.62
C ALA A 12 -3.23 0.70 5.63
N HIS A 13 -4.46 0.49 5.17
CA HIS A 13 -5.65 0.72 5.96
C HIS A 13 -6.77 -0.27 5.64
N LEU A 14 -7.34 -0.83 6.71
CA LEU A 14 -8.62 -1.50 6.69
C LEU A 14 -9.52 -0.92 7.78
N PRO A 15 -10.84 -0.80 7.56
CA PRO A 15 -11.77 -0.44 8.61
C PRO A 15 -11.72 -1.47 9.75
N PHE A 16 -12.09 -1.07 10.96
CA PHE A 16 -12.07 -2.00 12.09
C PHE A 16 -13.19 -3.04 11.93
N VAL A 17 -12.82 -4.29 11.65
CA VAL A 17 -13.73 -5.43 11.52
C VAL A 17 -13.28 -6.52 12.48
N ARG A 18 -14.12 -6.81 13.47
CA ARG A 18 -13.85 -7.84 14.49
C ARG A 18 -15.16 -8.27 15.13
N HIS A 19 -15.61 -9.47 14.80
CA HIS A 19 -16.89 -10.03 15.25
C HIS A 19 -16.69 -11.31 16.05
N PRO A 20 -16.34 -11.21 17.35
CA PRO A 20 -16.18 -12.38 18.24
C PRO A 20 -17.48 -13.15 18.46
N GLU A 21 -18.63 -12.52 18.26
CA GLU A 21 -19.97 -13.11 18.39
C GLU A 21 -20.29 -14.16 17.31
N HIS A 22 -19.55 -14.15 16.20
CA HIS A 22 -19.69 -15.10 15.10
C HIS A 22 -18.42 -15.96 15.00
N PRO A 23 -18.51 -17.27 14.72
CA PRO A 23 -17.32 -18.11 14.55
C PRO A 23 -16.51 -17.75 13.28
N GLU A 24 -17.22 -17.30 12.25
CA GLU A 24 -16.72 -16.81 10.96
C GLU A 24 -17.54 -15.58 10.56
N PHE A 25 -16.93 -14.62 9.88
CA PHE A 25 -17.60 -13.41 9.42
C PHE A 25 -16.97 -12.92 8.10
N LEU A 26 -17.79 -12.60 7.11
CA LEU A 26 -17.35 -12.37 5.73
C LEU A 26 -16.36 -11.21 5.62
N GLU A 27 -16.62 -10.12 6.31
CA GLU A 27 -15.82 -8.90 6.24
C GLU A 27 -14.45 -9.04 6.95
N GLU A 28 -14.28 -10.06 7.81
CA GLU A 28 -12.96 -10.35 8.39
C GLU A 28 -12.00 -10.91 7.34
N ASP A 29 -12.51 -11.49 6.25
CA ASP A 29 -11.67 -12.01 5.19
C ASP A 29 -10.91 -10.93 4.42
N TRP A 30 -11.35 -9.68 4.44
CA TRP A 30 -10.56 -8.56 3.90
C TRP A 30 -9.20 -8.45 4.59
N LEU A 31 -9.16 -8.66 5.90
CA LEU A 31 -7.90 -8.70 6.65
C LEU A 31 -7.05 -9.90 6.25
N TYR A 32 -7.66 -11.07 6.07
CA TYR A 32 -6.94 -12.31 5.74
C TYR A 32 -6.32 -12.25 4.33
N GLU A 33 -7.07 -11.71 3.37
CA GLU A 33 -6.61 -11.44 2.01
C GLU A 33 -5.48 -10.41 2.02
N ALA A 34 -5.62 -9.30 2.76
CA ALA A 34 -4.57 -8.27 2.85
C ALA A 34 -3.29 -8.81 3.53
N ILE A 35 -3.41 -9.63 4.58
CA ILE A 35 -2.22 -10.26 5.20
C ILE A 35 -1.50 -11.17 4.19
N THR A 36 -2.26 -12.02 3.48
CA THR A 36 -1.71 -13.04 2.57
C THR A 36 -1.11 -12.42 1.31
N GLU A 37 -1.83 -11.49 0.68
CA GLU A 37 -1.49 -10.97 -0.64
C GLU A 37 -0.64 -9.68 -0.57
N VAL A 38 -0.68 -8.93 0.55
CA VAL A 38 -0.03 -7.61 0.66
C VAL A 38 1.03 -7.59 1.75
N TYR A 39 0.64 -7.75 3.02
CA TYR A 39 1.53 -7.43 4.13
C TYR A 39 2.67 -8.44 4.28
N LEU A 40 2.40 -9.75 4.23
CA LEU A 40 3.45 -10.77 4.25
C LEU A 40 4.41 -10.64 3.06
N PRO A 41 3.93 -10.53 1.79
CA PRO A 41 4.80 -10.30 0.65
C PRO A 41 5.65 -9.03 0.75
N LEU A 42 5.09 -7.90 1.18
CA LEU A 42 5.84 -6.65 1.33
C LEU A 42 6.92 -6.76 2.40
N ILE A 43 6.60 -7.30 3.58
CA ILE A 43 7.60 -7.52 4.64
C ILE A 43 8.71 -8.44 4.13
N PHE A 44 8.38 -9.51 3.41
CA PHE A 44 9.35 -10.42 2.82
C PHE A 44 10.28 -9.69 1.83
N VAL A 45 9.71 -8.90 0.91
CA VAL A 45 10.48 -8.11 -0.07
C VAL A 45 11.44 -7.14 0.63
N PHE A 46 10.95 -6.35 1.58
CA PHE A 46 11.79 -5.37 2.28
C PHE A 46 12.89 -6.02 3.11
N SER A 47 12.57 -7.11 3.81
CA SER A 47 13.56 -7.89 4.58
C SER A 47 14.63 -8.46 3.64
N ASN A 48 14.23 -9.07 2.52
CA ASN A 48 15.15 -9.66 1.55
C ASN A 48 16.06 -8.61 0.90
N LEU A 49 15.51 -7.46 0.52
CA LEU A 49 16.30 -6.33 0.00
C LEU A 49 17.36 -5.89 1.02
N HIS A 50 16.97 -5.71 2.28
CA HIS A 50 17.89 -5.33 3.35
C HIS A 50 18.97 -6.39 3.60
N GLU A 51 18.58 -7.66 3.77
CA GLU A 51 19.48 -8.79 4.02
C GLU A 51 20.44 -9.05 2.85
N SER A 52 20.03 -8.75 1.60
CA SER A 52 20.89 -8.83 0.41
C SER A 52 21.82 -7.63 0.22
N GLY A 53 21.82 -6.68 1.16
CA GLY A 53 22.72 -5.52 1.18
C GLY A 53 22.22 -4.32 0.40
N ALA A 54 20.99 -4.35 -0.14
CA ALA A 54 20.37 -3.15 -0.68
C ALA A 54 19.99 -2.19 0.46
N LYS A 55 19.74 -0.93 0.10
CA LYS A 55 19.30 0.11 1.04
C LYS A 55 17.91 0.63 0.65
N PRO A 56 16.86 -0.22 0.71
CA PRO A 56 15.50 0.27 0.50
C PRO A 56 15.16 1.29 1.59
N ARG A 57 14.52 2.39 1.20
CA ARG A 57 14.05 3.42 2.11
C ARG A 57 12.75 4.01 1.58
N LEU A 58 11.70 3.92 2.39
CA LEU A 58 10.35 4.37 2.05
C LEU A 58 9.55 4.69 3.32
N ALA A 59 8.39 5.35 3.14
CA ALA A 59 7.41 5.47 4.20
C ALA A 59 6.24 4.52 4.02
N MET A 60 5.63 4.09 5.13
CA MET A 60 4.42 3.29 5.13
C MET A 60 3.49 3.75 6.24
N ASN A 61 2.24 4.04 5.93
CA ASN A 61 1.21 4.14 6.95
C ASN A 61 0.77 2.73 7.36
N VAL A 62 0.68 2.49 8.66
CA VAL A 62 -0.12 1.38 9.21
C VAL A 62 -1.17 2.04 10.10
N SER A 63 -2.42 2.06 9.64
CA SER A 63 -3.49 2.78 10.34
C SER A 63 -3.79 2.18 11.73
N PRO A 64 -4.25 2.98 12.70
CA PRO A 64 -4.57 2.47 14.04
C PRO A 64 -5.58 1.30 14.07
N PRO A 65 -6.66 1.28 13.26
CA PRO A 65 -7.55 0.11 13.19
C PRO A 65 -6.82 -1.14 12.72
N LEU A 66 -5.95 -1.02 11.73
CA LEU A 66 -5.16 -2.12 11.20
C LEU A 66 -4.16 -2.65 12.25
N CYS A 67 -3.48 -1.76 12.99
CA CYS A 67 -2.60 -2.15 14.09
C CYS A 67 -3.35 -2.96 15.17
N GLU A 68 -4.54 -2.51 15.58
CA GLU A 68 -5.35 -3.25 16.56
C GLU A 68 -5.81 -4.60 16.02
N MET A 69 -6.21 -4.70 14.75
CA MET A 69 -6.62 -5.97 14.15
C MET A 69 -5.46 -6.96 13.98
N LEU A 70 -4.29 -6.50 13.49
CA LEU A 70 -3.10 -7.34 13.31
C LEU A 70 -2.51 -7.85 14.63
N SER A 71 -2.78 -7.15 15.73
CA SER A 71 -2.31 -7.52 17.08
C SER A 71 -3.35 -8.29 17.91
N ASP A 72 -4.57 -8.48 17.39
CA ASP A 72 -5.64 -9.17 18.11
C ASP A 72 -5.48 -10.71 18.03
N PRO A 73 -5.39 -11.42 19.18
CA PRO A 73 -5.17 -12.87 19.18
C PRO A 73 -6.28 -13.69 18.51
N LEU A 74 -7.54 -13.24 18.56
CA LEU A 74 -8.66 -13.94 17.93
C LEU A 74 -8.51 -13.89 16.41
N LEU A 75 -8.24 -12.71 15.86
CA LEU A 75 -8.03 -12.53 14.41
C LEU A 75 -6.76 -13.26 13.93
N GLN A 76 -5.68 -13.29 14.72
CA GLN A 76 -4.47 -14.06 14.41
C GLN A 76 -4.75 -15.57 14.32
N GLU A 77 -5.57 -16.11 15.24
CA GLU A 77 -5.97 -17.51 15.23
C GLU A 77 -6.84 -17.83 14.00
N ARG A 78 -7.84 -16.98 13.72
CA ARG A 78 -8.72 -17.13 12.55
C ARG A 78 -7.94 -17.06 11.24
N TYR A 79 -7.04 -16.09 11.10
CA TYR A 79 -6.17 -15.99 9.94
C TYR A 79 -5.30 -17.24 9.75
N THR A 80 -4.77 -17.81 10.85
CA THR A 80 -3.99 -19.05 10.78
C THR A 80 -4.83 -20.19 10.17
N ARG A 81 -6.07 -20.36 10.64
CA ARG A 81 -6.99 -21.37 10.09
C ARG A 81 -7.33 -21.11 8.62
N HIS A 82 -7.58 -19.84 8.28
CA HIS A 82 -7.83 -19.43 6.89
C HIS A 82 -6.65 -19.82 5.99
N LEU A 83 -5.41 -19.48 6.38
CA LEU A 83 -4.21 -19.77 5.60
C LEU A 83 -3.94 -21.27 5.46
N GLU A 84 -4.13 -22.05 6.53
CA GLU A 84 -4.02 -23.51 6.50
C GLU A 84 -5.07 -24.15 5.57
N ASN A 85 -6.31 -23.66 5.61
CA ASN A 85 -7.38 -24.12 4.74
C ASN A 85 -7.09 -23.78 3.26
N LEU A 86 -6.61 -22.56 2.99
CA LEU A 86 -6.23 -22.11 1.65
C LEU A 86 -5.05 -22.93 1.09
N LEU A 87 -4.05 -23.22 1.91
CA LEU A 87 -2.94 -24.11 1.54
C LEU A 87 -3.42 -25.53 1.25
N ALA A 88 -4.34 -26.07 2.06
CA ALA A 88 -4.92 -27.39 1.81
C ALA A 88 -5.68 -27.44 0.47
N LEU A 89 -6.44 -26.40 0.13
CA LEU A 89 -7.11 -26.27 -1.17
C LEU A 89 -6.09 -26.15 -2.32
N SER A 90 -5.04 -25.34 -2.16
CA SER A 90 -3.98 -25.19 -3.16
C SER A 90 -3.30 -26.53 -3.50
N ARG A 91 -3.01 -27.36 -2.49
CA ARG A 91 -2.46 -28.71 -2.69
C ARG A 91 -3.39 -29.64 -3.47
N LYS A 92 -4.70 -29.54 -3.24
CA LYS A 92 -5.70 -30.29 -4.03
C LYS A 92 -5.68 -29.82 -5.49
N GLU A 93 -5.61 -28.51 -5.71
CA GLU A 93 -5.53 -27.93 -7.05
C GLU A 93 -4.26 -28.32 -7.81
N VAL A 94 -3.10 -28.43 -7.15
CA VAL A 94 -1.88 -29.00 -7.79
C VAL A 94 -2.14 -30.42 -8.32
N GLY A 95 -2.79 -31.26 -7.50
CA GLY A 95 -3.15 -32.62 -7.89
C GLY A 95 -4.16 -32.68 -9.03
N ARG A 96 -5.17 -31.79 -9.00
CA ARG A 96 -6.20 -31.66 -10.04
C ARG A 96 -5.62 -31.15 -11.35
N ALA A 97 -4.88 -30.04 -11.32
CA ALA A 97 -4.23 -29.44 -12.49
C ALA A 97 -3.32 -30.45 -13.21
N ARG A 98 -2.55 -31.25 -12.46
CA ARG A 98 -1.69 -32.30 -13.05
C ARG A 98 -2.48 -33.35 -13.85
N ARG A 99 -3.72 -33.66 -13.46
CA ARG A 99 -4.54 -34.71 -14.09
C ARG A 99 -5.45 -34.18 -15.18
N GLU A 100 -6.03 -33.01 -14.97
CA GLU A 100 -7.19 -32.53 -15.71
C GLU A 100 -6.93 -31.25 -16.50
N ALA A 101 -6.02 -30.38 -16.04
CA ALA A 101 -5.74 -29.10 -16.68
C ALA A 101 -4.26 -28.69 -16.53
N PRO A 102 -3.33 -29.37 -17.25
CA PRO A 102 -1.89 -29.16 -17.11
C PRO A 102 -1.43 -27.72 -17.39
N GLU A 103 -2.18 -26.96 -18.17
CA GLU A 103 -1.95 -25.54 -18.45
C GLU A 103 -2.00 -24.65 -17.20
N PHE A 104 -2.72 -25.06 -16.15
CA PHE A 104 -2.79 -24.35 -14.86
C PHE A 104 -1.82 -24.92 -13.82
N LEU A 105 -1.05 -25.96 -14.14
CA LEU A 105 -0.12 -26.56 -13.18
C LEU A 105 0.95 -25.57 -12.67
N PRO A 106 1.57 -24.71 -13.51
CA PRO A 106 2.57 -23.76 -13.03
C PRO A 106 2.04 -22.78 -11.98
N VAL A 107 0.85 -22.23 -12.18
CA VAL A 107 0.20 -21.31 -11.23
C VAL A 107 -0.30 -22.04 -9.98
N ALA A 108 -0.79 -23.29 -10.10
CA ALA A 108 -1.14 -24.10 -8.93
C ALA A 108 0.09 -24.37 -8.04
N GLN A 109 1.24 -24.70 -8.64
CA GLN A 109 2.50 -24.90 -7.92
C GLN A 109 2.99 -23.60 -7.27
N MET A 110 2.92 -22.48 -8.00
CA MET A 110 3.25 -21.16 -7.44
C MET A 110 2.43 -20.87 -6.17
N TYR A 111 1.12 -21.15 -6.16
CA TYR A 111 0.30 -20.94 -4.97
C TYR A 111 0.69 -21.86 -3.82
N ASP A 112 0.88 -23.17 -4.05
CA ASP A 112 1.31 -24.11 -2.99
C ASP A 112 2.65 -23.69 -2.36
N GLU A 113 3.63 -23.29 -3.18
CA GLU A 113 4.93 -22.80 -2.74
C GLU A 113 4.80 -21.49 -1.94
N SER A 114 4.07 -20.51 -2.49
CA SER A 114 3.92 -19.18 -1.88
C SER A 114 3.14 -19.25 -0.57
N LEU A 115 2.06 -20.03 -0.52
CA LEU A 115 1.25 -20.21 0.69
C LEU A 115 2.00 -21.03 1.75
N SER A 116 2.78 -22.03 1.34
CA SER A 116 3.66 -22.77 2.25
C SER A 116 4.71 -21.85 2.87
N ALA A 117 5.34 -20.98 2.07
CA ALA A 117 6.28 -19.97 2.56
C ALA A 117 5.60 -18.94 3.47
N ALA A 118 4.42 -18.45 3.11
CA ALA A 118 3.63 -17.52 3.92
C ALA A 118 3.29 -18.12 5.29
N LEU A 119 2.84 -19.38 5.34
CA LEU A 119 2.53 -20.07 6.59
C LEU A 119 3.77 -20.26 7.47
N ALA A 120 4.92 -20.58 6.87
CA ALA A 120 6.19 -20.69 7.59
C ALA A 120 6.66 -19.34 8.15
N LEU A 121 6.58 -18.27 7.36
CA LEU A 121 6.91 -16.92 7.82
C LEU A 121 5.99 -16.47 8.95
N TRP A 122 4.68 -16.64 8.76
CA TRP A 122 3.65 -16.30 9.73
C TRP A 122 3.86 -16.99 11.08
N ASN A 123 3.98 -18.32 11.10
CA ASN A 123 4.10 -19.08 12.34
C ASN A 123 5.50 -18.99 12.95
N ASN A 124 6.56 -19.07 12.14
CA ASN A 124 7.91 -19.29 12.65
C ASN A 124 8.73 -17.99 12.73
N ARG A 125 8.79 -17.21 11.65
CA ARG A 125 9.63 -15.99 11.61
C ARG A 125 9.00 -14.86 12.40
N TYR A 126 7.72 -14.57 12.15
CA TYR A 126 7.02 -13.43 12.73
C TYR A 126 6.19 -13.78 13.97
N GLN A 127 6.09 -15.07 14.32
CA GLN A 127 5.36 -15.54 15.50
C GLN A 127 3.95 -14.93 15.59
N ARG A 128 3.27 -14.87 14.43
CA ARG A 128 1.91 -14.32 14.25
C ARG A 128 1.75 -12.84 14.58
N ASN A 129 2.84 -12.08 14.65
CA ASN A 129 2.81 -10.65 14.98
C ASN A 129 3.49 -9.81 13.89
N LEU A 130 2.70 -9.35 12.91
CA LEU A 130 3.21 -8.52 11.81
C LEU A 130 3.49 -7.08 12.22
N VAL A 131 2.82 -6.56 13.24
CA VAL A 131 3.12 -5.23 13.80
C VAL A 131 4.56 -5.19 14.29
N ARG A 132 5.02 -6.26 14.94
CA ARG A 132 6.43 -6.43 15.32
C ARG A 132 7.35 -6.49 14.10
N ALA A 133 6.98 -7.21 13.05
CA ALA A 133 7.79 -7.29 11.83
C ALA A 133 7.96 -5.91 11.15
N PHE A 134 6.90 -5.11 11.07
CA PHE A 134 6.97 -3.73 10.60
C PHE A 134 7.88 -2.88 11.49
N ARG A 135 7.76 -3.01 12.82
CA ARG A 135 8.64 -2.33 13.77
C ARG A 135 10.11 -2.71 13.57
N GLU A 136 10.42 -3.98 13.34
CA GLU A 136 11.79 -4.44 13.07
C GLU A 136 12.37 -3.75 11.82
N LEU A 137 11.60 -3.71 10.70
CA LEU A 137 12.01 -2.97 9.50
C LEU A 137 12.16 -1.46 9.72
N GLN A 138 11.38 -0.88 10.63
CA GLN A 138 11.53 0.52 11.01
C GLN A 138 12.81 0.75 11.83
N ASP A 139 13.11 -0.16 12.76
CA ASP A 139 14.30 -0.10 13.62
C ASP A 139 15.60 -0.31 12.79
N GLU A 140 15.53 -1.12 11.73
CA GLU A 140 16.60 -1.32 10.75
C GLU A 140 16.77 -0.15 9.77
N GLY A 141 15.87 0.84 9.81
CA GLY A 141 15.90 2.02 8.94
C GLY A 141 15.38 1.77 7.53
N VAL A 142 14.78 0.60 7.25
CA VAL A 142 14.17 0.30 5.95
C VAL A 142 12.86 1.09 5.76
N LEU A 143 12.02 1.10 6.79
CA LEU A 143 10.74 1.82 6.78
C LEU A 143 10.78 3.06 7.67
N GLU A 144 10.08 4.11 7.24
CA GLU A 144 9.53 5.11 8.14
C GLU A 144 8.04 4.87 8.29
N ILE A 145 7.63 4.32 9.43
CA ILE A 145 6.21 4.09 9.68
C ILE A 145 5.56 5.40 10.13
N ILE A 146 4.48 5.80 9.47
CA ILE A 146 3.67 6.97 9.82
C ILE A 146 2.30 6.56 10.36
N THR A 147 1.68 7.41 11.18
CA THR A 147 0.34 7.13 11.71
C THR A 147 -0.76 7.63 10.76
N CYS A 148 -2.02 7.32 11.07
CA CYS A 148 -3.23 7.90 10.46
C CYS A 148 -4.21 8.28 11.57
N ALA A 149 -5.28 9.02 11.29
CA ALA A 149 -6.35 9.27 12.27
C ALA A 149 -6.89 7.96 12.88
N ALA A 150 -7.30 8.00 14.15
CA ALA A 150 -7.64 6.83 14.97
C ALA A 150 -8.60 5.83 14.31
N THR A 151 -9.57 6.30 13.52
CA THR A 151 -10.52 5.43 12.80
C THR A 151 -10.59 5.76 11.32
N HIS A 152 -9.55 6.39 10.77
CA HIS A 152 -9.56 6.92 9.41
C HIS A 152 -10.74 7.88 9.12
N GLY A 153 -11.20 8.61 10.16
CA GLY A 153 -12.32 9.54 10.02
C GLY A 153 -11.94 10.76 9.18
N PHE A 154 -12.78 11.15 8.23
CA PHE A 154 -12.54 12.26 7.31
C PHE A 154 -12.47 13.61 8.06
N LEU A 155 -11.27 14.00 8.49
CA LEU A 155 -11.07 15.05 9.49
C LEU A 155 -11.74 16.39 9.17
N PRO A 156 -11.74 16.89 7.92
CA PRO A 156 -12.40 18.16 7.61
C PRO A 156 -13.92 18.16 7.90
N LEU A 157 -14.58 17.00 7.80
CA LEU A 157 -16.03 16.87 7.99
C LEU A 157 -16.43 16.52 9.44
N ILE A 158 -15.47 16.23 10.32
CA ILE A 158 -15.75 16.00 11.74
C ILE A 158 -16.15 17.34 12.39
N SER A 159 -17.34 17.41 13.01
CA SER A 159 -17.93 18.71 13.35
C SER A 159 -17.24 19.47 14.50
N THR A 160 -16.63 18.78 15.47
CA THR A 160 -16.05 19.42 16.66
C THR A 160 -14.52 19.36 16.68
N PRO A 161 -13.83 20.46 17.05
CA PRO A 161 -12.37 20.47 17.22
C PRO A 161 -11.87 19.41 18.20
N GLU A 162 -12.65 19.11 19.25
CA GLU A 162 -12.33 18.08 20.25
C GLU A 162 -12.30 16.69 19.63
N SER A 163 -13.25 16.36 18.74
CA SER A 163 -13.29 15.09 18.03
C SER A 163 -12.14 14.98 17.02
N LYS A 164 -11.82 16.06 16.29
CA LYS A 164 -10.64 16.10 15.42
C LYS A 164 -9.34 15.87 16.22
N ARG A 165 -9.21 16.55 17.37
CA ARG A 165 -8.06 16.35 18.28
C ARG A 165 -8.01 14.92 18.81
N ALA A 166 -9.13 14.34 19.23
CA ALA A 166 -9.19 12.97 19.72
C ALA A 166 -8.72 11.97 18.66
N GLN A 167 -9.14 12.13 17.40
CA GLN A 167 -8.68 11.28 16.29
C GLN A 167 -7.15 11.30 16.13
N VAL A 168 -6.51 12.46 16.28
CA VAL A 168 -5.04 12.58 16.17
C VAL A 168 -4.33 12.11 17.44
N SER A 169 -4.80 12.49 18.62
CA SER A 169 -4.16 12.11 19.89
C SER A 169 -4.24 10.60 20.16
N VAL A 170 -5.38 9.97 19.87
CA VAL A 170 -5.53 8.50 20.00
C VAL A 170 -4.63 7.78 18.99
N ALA A 171 -4.50 8.30 17.78
CA ALA A 171 -3.58 7.77 16.78
C ALA A 171 -2.11 7.81 17.24
N VAL A 172 -1.65 8.94 17.80
CA VAL A 172 -0.29 9.06 18.35
C VAL A 172 -0.07 8.08 19.51
N ALA A 173 -1.05 7.94 20.41
CA ALA A 173 -0.98 6.98 21.50
C ALA A 173 -0.95 5.52 21.00
N ASN A 174 -1.76 5.19 20.00
CA ASN A 174 -1.77 3.87 19.36
C ASN A 174 -0.43 3.56 18.70
N TYR A 175 0.13 4.53 17.97
CA TYR A 175 1.44 4.39 17.36
C TYR A 175 2.52 4.15 18.43
N ASN A 176 2.51 4.91 19.53
CA ASN A 176 3.47 4.72 20.62
C ASN A 176 3.35 3.32 21.27
N LYS A 177 2.11 2.84 21.50
CA LYS A 177 1.83 1.48 22.01
C LYS A 177 2.51 0.40 21.16
N HIS A 178 2.45 0.51 19.83
CA HIS A 178 2.91 -0.54 18.90
C HIS A 178 4.37 -0.39 18.47
N PHE A 179 4.83 0.84 18.22
CA PHE A 179 6.16 1.14 17.67
C PHE A 179 7.15 1.73 18.69
N GLY A 180 6.70 2.03 19.91
CA GLY A 180 7.55 2.43 21.04
C GLY A 180 8.20 3.82 20.91
N ARG A 181 7.72 4.65 19.98
CA ARG A 181 8.16 6.04 19.76
C ARG A 181 6.99 6.89 19.28
N ASN A 182 7.18 8.21 19.15
CA ASN A 182 6.17 9.08 18.53
C ASN A 182 6.30 9.06 17.00
N PRO A 183 5.18 9.12 16.26
CA PRO A 183 5.22 9.23 14.81
C PRO A 183 5.69 10.61 14.38
N ARG A 184 6.58 10.67 13.38
CA ARG A 184 6.99 11.93 12.75
C ARG A 184 5.98 12.42 11.72
N GLY A 185 5.44 11.50 10.92
CA GLY A 185 4.48 11.78 9.87
C GLY A 185 3.08 11.28 10.16
N ILE A 186 2.10 11.85 9.47
CA ILE A 186 0.72 11.35 9.42
C ILE A 186 0.22 11.24 7.98
N TRP A 187 -0.45 10.14 7.67
CA TRP A 187 -1.36 10.07 6.55
C TRP A 187 -2.71 10.63 7.00
N LEU A 188 -3.11 11.79 6.46
CA LEU A 188 -4.46 12.28 6.70
C LEU A 188 -5.43 11.36 5.96
N PRO A 189 -6.54 10.91 6.58
CA PRO A 189 -7.54 10.11 5.89
C PRO A 189 -7.90 10.77 4.57
N GLU A 190 -7.67 10.04 3.49
CA GLU A 190 -7.97 10.49 2.12
C GLU A 190 -7.17 11.72 1.64
N CYS A 191 -5.98 11.93 2.23
CA CYS A 191 -5.20 13.16 2.11
C CYS A 191 -6.07 14.42 2.36
N ALA A 192 -7.13 14.29 3.16
CA ALA A 192 -8.14 15.32 3.32
C ALA A 192 -7.64 16.40 4.27
N TYR A 193 -7.44 17.59 3.72
CA TYR A 193 -6.86 18.72 4.40
C TYR A 193 -7.76 19.95 4.26
N GLU A 194 -7.81 20.74 5.34
CA GLU A 194 -8.35 22.09 5.35
C GLU A 194 -7.40 23.00 6.14
N PRO A 195 -7.26 24.29 5.78
CA PRO A 195 -6.44 25.24 6.53
C PRO A 195 -6.80 25.27 8.02
N GLY A 196 -5.79 25.20 8.88
CA GLY A 196 -5.93 25.13 10.33
C GLY A 196 -5.73 23.73 10.89
N LEU A 197 -5.93 22.67 10.10
CA LEU A 197 -5.70 21.28 10.53
C LEU A 197 -4.24 21.05 10.94
N GLU A 198 -3.29 21.72 10.30
CA GLU A 198 -1.87 21.68 10.63
C GLU A 198 -1.58 22.09 12.09
N SER A 199 -2.43 22.89 12.72
CA SER A 199 -2.27 23.28 14.13
C SER A 199 -2.51 22.08 15.05
N LEU A 200 -3.55 21.29 14.77
CA LEU A 200 -3.85 20.06 15.49
C LEU A 200 -2.71 19.04 15.34
N LEU A 201 -2.13 18.96 14.13
CA LEU A 201 -0.97 18.10 13.87
C LEU A 201 0.26 18.56 14.67
N LYS A 202 0.53 19.87 14.68
CA LYS A 202 1.65 20.44 15.43
C LYS A 202 1.55 20.19 16.93
N ASP A 203 0.36 20.37 17.50
CA ASP A 203 0.09 20.13 18.93
C ASP A 203 0.32 18.65 19.31
N ALA A 204 0.09 17.73 18.38
CA ALA A 204 0.33 16.31 18.55
C ALA A 204 1.79 15.87 18.28
N GLY A 205 2.68 16.82 17.96
CA GLY A 205 4.09 16.54 17.66
C GLY A 205 4.35 16.00 16.26
N ILE A 206 3.37 16.04 15.36
CA ILE A 206 3.53 15.61 13.96
C ILE A 206 4.34 16.66 13.19
N GLU A 207 5.33 16.20 12.45
CA GLU A 207 6.26 17.01 11.67
C GLU A 207 5.79 17.20 10.22
N TYR A 208 5.07 16.23 9.64
CA TYR A 208 4.60 16.33 8.27
C TYR A 208 3.33 15.52 7.96
N PHE A 209 2.68 15.84 6.85
CA PHE A 209 1.61 15.04 6.25
C PHE A 209 1.70 15.00 4.72
N ILE A 210 0.90 14.10 4.13
CA ILE A 210 0.79 13.92 2.67
C ILE A 210 -0.49 14.60 2.17
N SER A 211 -0.38 15.35 1.07
CA SER A 211 -1.48 16.06 0.41
C SER A 211 -1.61 15.61 -1.04
N ASP A 212 -2.79 15.83 -1.62
CA ASP A 212 -2.91 15.78 -3.08
C ASP A 212 -2.14 16.93 -3.77
N THR A 213 -1.83 16.74 -5.05
CA THR A 213 -1.11 17.66 -5.92
C THR A 213 -1.67 19.08 -5.87
N HIS A 214 -2.99 19.24 -6.01
CA HIS A 214 -3.61 20.56 -6.09
C HIS A 214 -3.59 21.33 -4.75
N GLY A 215 -3.49 20.63 -3.61
CA GLY A 215 -3.32 21.26 -2.29
C GLY A 215 -2.05 22.12 -2.21
N ILE A 216 -0.95 21.70 -2.87
CA ILE A 216 0.28 22.49 -2.96
C ILE A 216 0.24 23.47 -4.15
N LEU A 217 -0.23 23.03 -5.32
CA LEU A 217 -0.25 23.88 -6.52
C LEU A 217 -1.12 25.14 -6.36
N TYR A 218 -2.22 25.04 -5.61
CA TYR A 218 -3.11 26.15 -5.30
C TYR A 218 -2.85 26.77 -3.93
N GLY A 219 -1.77 26.38 -3.22
CA GLY A 219 -1.39 26.99 -1.96
C GLY A 219 -0.81 28.41 -2.11
N GLU A 220 -0.76 29.15 -1.01
CA GLU A 220 -0.30 30.54 -0.96
C GLU A 220 0.93 30.74 -0.05
N PRO A 221 2.02 31.36 -0.53
CA PRO A 221 2.28 31.77 -1.91
C PRO A 221 2.47 30.57 -2.84
N ARG A 222 2.41 30.79 -4.17
CA ARG A 222 2.61 29.72 -5.17
C ARG A 222 3.90 28.92 -4.93
N PRO A 223 3.87 27.59 -5.14
CA PRO A 223 5.04 26.75 -4.88
C PRO A 223 6.11 26.98 -5.97
N ARG A 224 7.31 27.38 -5.56
CA ARG A 224 8.46 27.65 -6.45
C ARG A 224 8.90 26.41 -7.22
N TYR A 225 8.76 25.24 -6.60
CA TYR A 225 9.23 23.95 -7.12
C TYR A 225 8.09 23.00 -7.50
N GLY A 226 6.86 23.53 -7.63
CA GLY A 226 5.67 22.69 -7.83
C GLY A 226 5.49 21.69 -6.69
N VAL A 227 5.19 20.44 -7.04
CA VAL A 227 5.08 19.31 -6.08
C VAL A 227 6.40 18.56 -5.86
N TYR A 228 7.48 19.02 -6.51
CA TYR A 228 8.78 18.33 -6.51
C TYR A 228 9.72 18.79 -5.39
N ALA A 229 9.16 19.47 -4.39
CA ALA A 229 9.77 19.71 -3.09
C ALA A 229 8.60 19.90 -2.11
N PRO A 230 8.75 19.48 -0.84
CA PRO A 230 7.73 19.79 0.14
C PRO A 230 7.62 21.29 0.37
N VAL A 231 6.50 21.68 0.96
CA VAL A 231 6.31 23.01 1.55
C VAL A 231 6.20 22.91 3.06
N ARG A 232 6.27 24.03 3.76
CA ARG A 232 6.16 24.10 5.21
C ARG A 232 5.11 25.15 5.60
N CYS A 233 4.14 24.73 6.39
CA CYS A 233 3.14 25.63 6.97
C CYS A 233 3.83 26.63 7.92
N ALA A 234 3.14 27.74 8.25
CA ALA A 234 3.71 28.77 9.13
C ALA A 234 4.12 28.23 10.51
N ASN A 235 3.40 27.22 11.02
CA ASN A 235 3.66 26.53 12.28
C ASN A 235 4.78 25.47 12.22
N GLY A 236 5.39 25.27 11.05
CA GLY A 236 6.53 24.38 10.83
C GLY A 236 6.20 22.98 10.34
N VAL A 237 4.92 22.58 10.25
CA VAL A 237 4.50 21.28 9.71
C VAL A 237 4.75 21.24 8.20
N ALA A 238 5.45 20.22 7.71
CA ALA A 238 5.76 20.05 6.30
C ALA A 238 4.64 19.30 5.55
N VAL A 239 4.54 19.55 4.25
CA VAL A 239 3.53 18.95 3.38
C VAL A 239 4.21 18.42 2.13
N PHE A 240 4.02 17.13 1.88
CA PHE A 240 4.52 16.46 0.68
C PHE A 240 3.33 16.19 -0.24
N ALA A 241 3.42 16.58 -1.51
CA ALA A 241 2.34 16.35 -2.47
C ALA A 241 2.62 15.17 -3.39
N ARG A 242 1.54 14.46 -3.73
CA ARG A 242 1.53 13.44 -4.77
C ARG A 242 2.08 13.98 -6.10
N ASP A 243 2.97 13.23 -6.72
CA ASP A 243 3.37 13.41 -8.12
C ASP A 243 2.36 12.77 -9.08
N LEU A 244 2.01 13.50 -10.14
CA LEU A 244 1.01 13.05 -11.12
C LEU A 244 1.57 12.02 -12.10
N GLU A 245 2.84 12.14 -12.49
CA GLU A 245 3.45 11.25 -13.48
C GLU A 245 3.56 9.81 -12.97
N THR A 246 4.06 9.64 -11.75
CA THR A 246 4.14 8.36 -11.04
C THR A 246 2.75 7.75 -10.82
N SER A 247 1.79 8.57 -10.39
CA SER A 247 0.39 8.15 -10.21
C SER A 247 -0.19 7.58 -11.49
N GLN A 248 -0.07 8.27 -12.63
CA GLN A 248 -0.61 7.78 -13.91
C GLN A 248 -0.01 6.44 -14.35
N GLN A 249 1.32 6.27 -14.19
CA GLN A 249 2.03 5.05 -14.59
C GLN A 249 1.63 3.81 -13.78
N VAL A 250 1.23 3.98 -12.52
CA VAL A 250 0.98 2.86 -11.60
C VAL A 250 -0.52 2.69 -11.31
N TRP A 251 -1.26 3.76 -11.04
CA TRP A 251 -2.67 3.70 -10.66
C TRP A 251 -3.64 3.47 -11.82
N SER A 252 -3.25 3.80 -13.06
CA SER A 252 -4.19 3.67 -14.16
C SER A 252 -4.38 2.20 -14.55
N SER A 253 -5.60 1.68 -14.43
CA SER A 253 -5.97 0.38 -15.00
C SER A 253 -5.98 0.34 -16.53
N VAL A 254 -5.87 1.51 -17.18
CA VAL A 254 -5.93 1.65 -18.64
C VAL A 254 -4.55 1.82 -19.26
N ILE A 255 -3.73 2.70 -18.69
CA ILE A 255 -2.40 3.03 -19.22
C ILE A 255 -1.26 2.61 -18.29
N GLY A 256 -1.58 2.21 -17.05
CA GLY A 256 -0.60 1.85 -16.05
C GLY A 256 -0.20 0.38 -16.10
N TYR A 257 0.87 0.05 -15.41
CA TYR A 257 1.43 -1.31 -15.41
C TYR A 257 0.43 -2.40 -15.00
N PRO A 258 -0.42 -2.24 -13.96
CA PRO A 258 -1.30 -3.32 -13.50
C PRO A 258 -2.23 -3.89 -14.56
N GLY A 259 -2.57 -3.12 -15.60
CA GLY A 259 -3.44 -3.57 -16.69
C GLY A 259 -2.76 -4.46 -17.74
N HIS A 260 -1.48 -4.82 -17.57
CA HIS A 260 -0.74 -5.60 -18.57
C HIS A 260 -1.35 -7.00 -18.76
N SER A 261 -1.42 -7.46 -20.02
CA SER A 261 -2.03 -8.74 -20.39
C SER A 261 -1.40 -9.98 -19.76
N ASP A 262 -0.17 -9.87 -19.28
CA ASP A 262 0.60 -10.94 -18.63
C ASP A 262 0.29 -11.08 -17.14
N TYR A 263 -0.31 -10.05 -16.52
CA TYR A 263 -0.58 -10.05 -15.08
C TYR A 263 -1.85 -10.79 -14.69
N ARG A 264 -1.91 -11.23 -13.42
CA ARG A 264 -3.01 -12.01 -12.85
C ARG A 264 -4.34 -11.27 -12.98
N GLU A 265 -5.37 -11.96 -13.46
CA GLU A 265 -6.74 -11.46 -13.54
C GLU A 265 -7.40 -11.54 -12.16
N PHE A 266 -7.81 -10.38 -11.64
CA PHE A 266 -8.38 -10.27 -10.29
C PHE A 266 -9.76 -10.92 -10.18
N TYR A 267 -10.57 -10.86 -11.23
CA TYR A 267 -11.98 -11.28 -11.18
C TYR A 267 -12.21 -12.77 -11.47
N ARG A 268 -11.17 -13.52 -11.86
CA ARG A 268 -11.24 -14.97 -12.14
C ARG A 268 -10.69 -15.77 -10.97
N ASP A 269 -11.59 -16.17 -10.07
CA ASP A 269 -11.25 -16.86 -8.83
C ASP A 269 -11.89 -18.24 -8.77
N LEU A 270 -11.14 -19.23 -8.28
CA LEU A 270 -11.58 -20.61 -8.13
C LEU A 270 -12.93 -20.73 -7.39
N GLY A 271 -13.18 -19.85 -6.42
CA GLY A 271 -14.42 -19.84 -5.63
C GLY A 271 -15.70 -19.59 -6.46
N TRP A 272 -15.56 -19.01 -7.66
CA TRP A 272 -16.66 -18.84 -8.62
C TRP A 272 -16.71 -19.91 -9.70
N GLU A 273 -15.58 -20.57 -9.97
CA GLU A 273 -15.41 -21.45 -11.15
C GLU A 273 -15.53 -22.94 -10.82
N ALA A 274 -15.02 -23.39 -9.67
CA ALA A 274 -15.03 -24.81 -9.33
C ALA A 274 -16.44 -25.30 -8.92
N PRO A 275 -16.72 -26.61 -9.06
CA PRO A 275 -17.95 -27.22 -8.57
C PRO A 275 -18.19 -26.91 -7.08
N LEU A 276 -19.44 -26.64 -6.70
CA LEU A 276 -19.75 -26.19 -5.34
C LEU A 276 -19.42 -27.26 -4.30
N ASP A 277 -19.74 -28.52 -4.57
CA ASP A 277 -19.44 -29.68 -3.73
C ASP A 277 -17.93 -29.84 -3.43
N TYR A 278 -17.09 -29.53 -4.42
CA TYR A 278 -15.63 -29.49 -4.24
C TYR A 278 -15.18 -28.36 -3.31
N LEU A 279 -15.86 -27.21 -3.36
CA LEU A 279 -15.54 -26.02 -2.58
C LEU A 279 -16.13 -26.03 -1.16
N LEU A 280 -17.24 -26.73 -0.91
CA LEU A 280 -17.96 -26.71 0.37
C LEU A 280 -17.06 -26.86 1.62
N PRO A 281 -16.04 -27.75 1.66
CA PRO A 281 -15.15 -27.86 2.82
C PRO A 281 -14.25 -26.64 3.07
N HIS A 282 -14.17 -25.73 2.11
CA HIS A 282 -13.29 -24.56 2.10
C HIS A 282 -14.05 -23.23 2.16
N LEU A 283 -15.38 -23.26 2.14
CA LEU A 283 -16.26 -22.09 2.29
C LEU A 283 -16.63 -21.88 3.77
N HIS A 284 -17.14 -20.70 4.07
CA HIS A 284 -17.80 -20.43 5.36
C HIS A 284 -18.99 -21.36 5.56
N ALA A 285 -19.46 -21.49 6.81
CA ALA A 285 -20.56 -22.38 7.18
C ALA A 285 -21.88 -22.16 6.40
N ASN A 286 -22.11 -20.97 5.83
CA ASN A 286 -23.28 -20.70 4.97
C ASN A 286 -23.20 -21.39 3.59
N GLY A 287 -22.02 -21.80 3.16
CA GLY A 287 -21.79 -22.46 1.86
C GLY A 287 -21.90 -21.52 0.66
N ASP A 288 -21.94 -20.20 0.86
CA ASP A 288 -22.05 -19.23 -0.22
C ASP A 288 -20.74 -19.12 -1.00
N ARG A 289 -20.84 -18.97 -2.33
CA ARG A 289 -19.66 -18.70 -3.17
C ARG A 289 -19.07 -17.33 -2.87
N ARG A 290 -17.74 -17.26 -2.97
CA ARG A 290 -16.95 -16.07 -2.66
C ARG A 290 -15.56 -16.20 -3.28
N HIS A 291 -14.79 -15.11 -3.24
CA HIS A 291 -13.36 -15.19 -3.53
C HIS A 291 -12.65 -16.07 -2.49
N LEU A 292 -11.72 -16.90 -2.97
CA LEU A 292 -10.85 -17.76 -2.16
C LEU A 292 -9.37 -17.38 -2.31
N GLY A 293 -9.00 -16.58 -3.31
CA GLY A 293 -7.63 -16.10 -3.52
C GLY A 293 -6.81 -16.95 -4.51
N LEU A 294 -7.31 -18.11 -4.94
CA LEU A 294 -6.68 -18.93 -5.99
C LEU A 294 -7.19 -18.50 -7.37
N LYS A 295 -6.42 -17.66 -8.04
CA LYS A 295 -6.76 -17.05 -9.34
C LYS A 295 -5.82 -17.55 -10.43
N TYR A 296 -6.36 -18.20 -11.46
CA TYR A 296 -5.61 -19.02 -12.42
C TYR A 296 -5.41 -18.38 -13.81
N HIS A 297 -5.99 -17.20 -14.02
CA HIS A 297 -6.04 -16.54 -15.32
C HIS A 297 -5.25 -15.25 -15.30
N ARG A 298 -4.79 -14.82 -16.48
CA ARG A 298 -4.18 -13.50 -16.70
C ARG A 298 -5.16 -12.56 -17.39
N ILE A 299 -4.90 -11.26 -17.28
CA ILE A 299 -5.71 -10.20 -17.88
C ILE A 299 -5.91 -10.43 -19.37
N THR A 300 -4.91 -11.00 -20.08
CA THR A 300 -4.97 -11.42 -21.50
C THR A 300 -5.11 -10.28 -22.51
N GLY A 301 -6.01 -9.35 -22.25
CA GLY A 301 -6.29 -8.13 -22.99
C GLY A 301 -7.51 -7.45 -22.37
N ARG A 302 -7.57 -6.13 -22.50
CA ARG A 302 -8.63 -5.31 -21.89
C ARG A 302 -10.03 -5.69 -22.38
N ASP A 303 -10.16 -5.93 -23.67
CA ASP A 303 -11.44 -6.24 -24.32
C ASP A 303 -11.72 -7.73 -24.45
N VAL A 304 -10.90 -8.57 -23.79
CA VAL A 304 -11.08 -10.03 -23.78
C VAL A 304 -12.12 -10.40 -22.72
N PRO A 305 -13.26 -11.02 -23.10
CA PRO A 305 -14.28 -11.49 -22.16
C PRO A 305 -13.71 -12.45 -21.11
N GLN A 306 -14.33 -12.47 -19.92
CA GLN A 306 -13.85 -13.26 -18.77
C GLN A 306 -13.69 -14.75 -19.08
N ASN A 307 -14.57 -15.34 -19.88
CA ASN A 307 -14.52 -16.75 -20.28
C ASN A 307 -13.44 -17.07 -21.34
N LEU A 308 -12.79 -16.05 -21.91
CA LEU A 308 -11.72 -16.19 -22.91
C LEU A 308 -10.35 -15.77 -22.36
N LYS A 309 -10.26 -15.46 -21.06
CA LYS A 309 -8.99 -15.18 -20.39
C LYS A 309 -8.12 -16.43 -20.42
N LEU A 310 -6.83 -16.24 -20.74
CA LEU A 310 -5.86 -17.31 -20.87
C LEU A 310 -5.24 -17.67 -19.50
N PRO A 311 -4.63 -18.86 -19.39
CA PRO A 311 -3.90 -19.26 -18.18
C PRO A 311 -2.83 -18.24 -17.79
N TYR A 312 -2.69 -18.02 -16.48
CA TYR A 312 -1.65 -17.19 -15.89
C TYR A 312 -0.30 -17.91 -15.91
N ASP A 313 0.74 -17.21 -16.38
CA ASP A 313 2.12 -17.68 -16.38
C ASP A 313 2.93 -16.87 -15.35
N PRO A 314 3.26 -17.46 -14.19
CA PRO A 314 4.03 -16.78 -13.14
C PRO A 314 5.40 -16.27 -13.59
N VAL A 315 6.05 -16.95 -14.55
CA VAL A 315 7.39 -16.58 -15.02
C VAL A 315 7.29 -15.36 -15.91
N ALA A 316 6.39 -15.39 -16.90
CA ALA A 316 6.16 -14.27 -17.80
C ALA A 316 5.71 -13.00 -17.05
N ALA A 317 4.84 -13.16 -16.04
CA ALA A 317 4.38 -12.07 -15.20
C ALA A 317 5.52 -11.45 -14.37
N ARG A 318 6.40 -12.27 -13.80
CA ARG A 318 7.61 -11.80 -13.09
C ARG A 318 8.57 -11.06 -14.01
N GLU A 319 8.83 -11.58 -15.20
CA GLU A 319 9.65 -10.90 -16.21
C GLU A 319 9.04 -9.56 -16.62
N ARG A 320 7.71 -9.51 -16.78
CA ARG A 320 6.98 -8.27 -17.04
C ARG A 320 7.16 -7.26 -15.91
N ALA A 321 7.08 -7.68 -14.65
CA ALA A 321 7.35 -6.82 -13.50
C ALA A 321 8.76 -6.23 -13.51
N ALA A 322 9.78 -7.01 -13.89
CA ALA A 322 11.15 -6.51 -14.04
C ALA A 322 11.30 -5.48 -15.17
N VAL A 323 10.63 -5.68 -16.31
CA VAL A 323 10.59 -4.72 -17.42
C VAL A 323 9.90 -3.43 -16.98
N ASN A 324 8.74 -3.53 -16.34
CA ASN A 324 7.98 -2.38 -15.85
C ASN A 324 8.75 -1.60 -14.78
N ALA A 325 9.47 -2.27 -13.88
CA ALA A 325 10.35 -1.64 -12.91
C ALA A 325 11.52 -0.88 -13.60
N SER A 326 12.09 -1.47 -14.66
CA SER A 326 13.15 -0.81 -15.44
C SER A 326 12.64 0.46 -16.12
N HIS A 327 11.45 0.39 -16.71
CA HIS A 327 10.80 1.55 -17.32
C HIS A 327 10.50 2.63 -16.26
N PHE A 328 9.94 2.25 -15.11
CA PHE A 328 9.67 3.19 -14.03
C PHE A 328 10.93 3.92 -13.56
N VAL A 329 12.03 3.22 -13.29
CA VAL A 329 13.29 3.86 -12.87
C VAL A 329 13.87 4.74 -13.96
N ALA A 330 13.82 4.32 -15.23
CA ALA A 330 14.30 5.15 -16.35
C ALA A 330 13.49 6.46 -16.49
N GLU A 331 12.17 6.41 -16.31
CA GLU A 331 11.34 7.62 -16.34
C GLU A 331 11.62 8.53 -15.13
N ARG A 332 11.86 7.96 -13.94
CA ARG A 332 12.29 8.77 -12.77
C ARG A 332 13.64 9.44 -13.00
N LEU A 333 14.59 8.79 -13.69
CA LEU A 333 15.89 9.37 -14.01
C LEU A 333 15.73 10.59 -14.93
N LYS A 334 14.98 10.44 -16.02
CA LYS A 334 14.67 11.54 -16.94
C LYS A 334 13.95 12.68 -16.23
N GLN A 335 12.96 12.36 -15.40
CA GLN A 335 12.20 13.35 -14.62
C GLN A 335 13.13 14.11 -13.66
N ALA A 336 14.00 13.40 -12.94
CA ALA A 336 14.94 14.01 -12.00
C ALA A 336 15.94 14.94 -12.69
N GLU A 337 16.50 14.54 -13.83
CA GLU A 337 17.42 15.36 -14.63
C GLU A 337 16.75 16.65 -15.10
N HIS A 338 15.59 16.54 -15.75
CA HIS A 338 14.84 17.68 -16.27
C HIS A 338 14.48 18.69 -15.16
N LEU A 339 13.99 18.19 -14.03
CA LEU A 339 13.58 19.06 -12.91
C LEU A 339 14.78 19.67 -12.19
N LYS A 340 15.90 18.95 -12.08
CA LYS A 340 17.13 19.49 -11.48
C LYS A 340 17.67 20.68 -12.27
N GLU A 341 17.71 20.57 -13.60
CA GLU A 341 18.11 21.68 -14.48
C GLU A 341 17.19 22.90 -14.30
N ARG A 342 15.87 22.67 -14.23
CA ARG A 342 14.89 23.74 -14.07
C ARG A 342 14.91 24.42 -12.71
N PHE A 343 15.12 23.67 -11.63
CA PHE A 343 15.04 24.19 -10.27
C PHE A 343 16.39 24.56 -9.66
N ASN A 344 17.48 24.18 -10.31
CA ASN A 344 18.86 24.30 -9.81
C ASN A 344 19.01 23.68 -8.39
N ARG A 345 18.30 22.57 -8.15
CA ARG A 345 18.36 21.76 -6.92
C ARG A 345 17.82 20.35 -7.20
N PRO A 346 18.18 19.34 -6.42
CA PRO A 346 17.56 18.01 -6.54
C PRO A 346 16.05 18.09 -6.24
N PRO A 347 15.19 17.58 -7.15
CA PRO A 347 13.76 17.40 -6.90
C PRO A 347 13.52 16.22 -5.95
N LEU A 348 12.35 16.19 -5.32
CA LEU A 348 11.79 15.05 -4.62
C LEU A 348 10.52 14.60 -5.33
N VAL A 349 10.51 13.37 -5.84
CA VAL A 349 9.34 12.74 -6.42
C VAL A 349 8.63 11.93 -5.34
N THR A 350 7.48 12.41 -4.87
CA THR A 350 6.68 11.74 -3.82
C THR A 350 5.57 10.91 -4.47
N SER A 351 5.58 9.60 -4.24
CA SER A 351 4.70 8.62 -4.89
C SER A 351 3.88 7.86 -3.85
N PRO A 352 2.74 8.41 -3.41
CA PRO A 352 1.81 7.75 -2.50
C PRO A 352 0.86 6.79 -3.22
N TYR A 353 0.64 5.61 -2.65
CA TYR A 353 -0.27 4.57 -3.15
C TYR A 353 -0.94 3.84 -1.99
N ASP A 354 -2.13 3.29 -2.22
CA ASP A 354 -2.68 2.28 -1.32
C ASP A 354 -1.78 1.04 -1.31
N ALA A 355 -1.52 0.49 -0.12
CA ALA A 355 -0.67 -0.70 0.02
C ALA A 355 -1.30 -1.90 -0.69
N GLU A 356 -2.62 -2.02 -0.63
CA GLU A 356 -3.42 -3.08 -1.25
C GLU A 356 -3.28 -3.10 -2.78
N LEU A 357 -2.84 -2.00 -3.40
CA LEU A 357 -2.47 -2.02 -4.81
C LEU A 357 -1.39 -3.07 -5.07
N PHE A 358 -0.38 -3.16 -4.21
CA PHE A 358 0.78 -4.03 -4.40
C PHE A 358 0.55 -5.41 -3.78
N GLY A 359 -0.14 -6.27 -4.51
CA GLY A 359 -0.28 -7.70 -4.24
C GLY A 359 -1.74 -8.17 -4.29
N HIS A 360 -2.67 -7.35 -3.79
CA HIS A 360 -4.09 -7.70 -3.86
C HIS A 360 -4.69 -7.34 -5.22
N TRP A 361 -4.74 -6.05 -5.55
CA TRP A 361 -5.26 -5.58 -6.84
C TRP A 361 -4.31 -5.86 -8.00
N TRP A 362 -3.01 -5.64 -7.80
CA TRP A 362 -1.94 -5.98 -8.72
C TRP A 362 -1.02 -7.02 -8.09
N TYR A 363 -1.21 -8.28 -8.45
CA TYR A 363 -0.56 -9.42 -7.80
C TYR A 363 0.97 -9.36 -7.81
N GLU A 364 1.55 -8.88 -8.90
CA GLU A 364 2.98 -8.77 -9.11
C GLU A 364 3.56 -7.49 -8.50
N GLY A 365 2.74 -6.66 -7.85
CA GLY A 365 3.14 -5.41 -7.22
C GLY A 365 4.32 -5.52 -6.24
N PRO A 366 4.36 -6.52 -5.32
CA PRO A 366 5.52 -6.71 -4.44
C PRO A 366 6.79 -7.05 -5.21
N GLN A 367 6.68 -7.83 -6.30
CA GLN A 367 7.83 -8.15 -7.17
C GLN A 367 8.30 -6.90 -7.94
N PHE A 368 7.37 -6.07 -8.41
CA PHE A 368 7.70 -4.78 -9.00
C PHE A 368 8.45 -3.89 -8.02
N ILE A 369 7.99 -3.79 -6.76
CA ILE A 369 8.68 -3.03 -5.71
C ILE A 369 10.09 -3.58 -5.45
N ASP A 370 10.25 -4.90 -5.35
CA ASP A 370 11.57 -5.55 -5.24
C ASP A 370 12.48 -5.05 -6.37
N PHE A 371 12.07 -5.25 -7.63
CA PHE A 371 12.86 -4.84 -8.79
C PHE A 371 13.14 -3.34 -8.83
N VAL A 372 12.20 -2.47 -8.47
CA VAL A 372 12.42 -1.02 -8.42
C VAL A 372 13.55 -0.70 -7.43
N PHE A 373 13.52 -1.23 -6.21
CA PHE A 373 14.57 -0.95 -5.22
C PHE A 373 15.91 -1.57 -5.59
N ARG A 374 15.93 -2.79 -6.18
CA ARG A 374 17.17 -3.38 -6.70
C ARG A 374 17.81 -2.47 -7.75
N LYS A 375 17.01 -1.95 -8.67
CA LYS A 375 17.46 -1.06 -9.76
C LYS A 375 17.92 0.29 -9.25
N LEU A 376 17.17 0.88 -8.33
CA LEU A 376 17.58 2.11 -7.66
C LEU A 376 18.91 1.94 -6.91
N HIS A 377 19.19 0.76 -6.36
CA HIS A 377 20.41 0.53 -5.58
C HIS A 377 21.63 0.14 -6.44
N TRP A 378 21.47 -0.79 -7.39
CA TRP A 378 22.58 -1.38 -8.12
C TRP A 378 22.78 -0.86 -9.54
N ASP A 379 21.71 -0.39 -10.22
CA ASP A 379 21.77 -0.09 -11.66
C ASP A 379 22.08 1.40 -11.94
N GLN A 380 22.06 2.27 -10.93
CA GLN A 380 22.19 3.73 -11.07
C GLN A 380 22.71 4.40 -9.78
N LYS A 381 23.12 5.68 -9.84
CA LYS A 381 23.65 6.46 -8.69
C LYS A 381 23.04 7.87 -8.57
N GLU A 382 22.14 8.23 -9.46
CA GLU A 382 21.56 9.55 -9.66
C GLU A 382 20.34 9.80 -8.75
N ILE A 383 19.53 8.79 -8.49
CA ILE A 383 18.33 8.86 -7.64
C ILE A 383 18.62 8.18 -6.31
N GLU A 384 18.27 8.86 -5.22
CA GLU A 384 18.32 8.28 -3.88
C GLU A 384 16.88 8.05 -3.37
N ALA A 385 16.60 6.84 -2.91
CA ALA A 385 15.35 6.53 -2.24
C ALA A 385 15.39 7.05 -0.80
N ILE A 386 14.37 7.80 -0.39
CA ILE A 386 14.28 8.39 0.95
C ILE A 386 12.84 8.34 1.49
N ALA A 387 12.70 8.36 2.81
CA ALA A 387 11.43 8.65 3.46
C ALA A 387 11.24 10.18 3.61
N PRO A 388 10.02 10.67 3.81
CA PRO A 388 9.80 12.12 3.96
C PRO A 388 10.53 12.72 5.17
N GLY A 389 10.65 11.99 6.29
CA GLY A 389 11.43 12.42 7.45
C GLY A 389 12.91 12.64 7.13
N ASP A 390 13.53 11.77 6.32
CA ASP A 390 14.92 11.94 5.88
C ASP A 390 15.11 13.25 5.10
N PHE A 391 14.12 13.66 4.30
CA PHE A 391 14.15 14.95 3.61
C PHE A 391 14.11 16.13 4.58
N LEU A 392 13.33 16.04 5.67
CA LEU A 392 13.30 17.08 6.69
C LEU A 392 14.66 17.25 7.38
N ASP A 393 15.39 16.14 7.54
CA ASP A 393 16.69 16.09 8.19
C ASP A 393 17.85 16.48 7.26
N SER A 394 17.61 16.52 5.95
CA SER A 394 18.63 16.84 4.92
C SER A 394 19.19 18.27 4.98
N GLY A 395 18.54 19.17 5.71
CA GLY A 395 18.88 20.59 5.76
C GLY A 395 18.55 21.37 4.48
N ILE A 396 17.95 20.73 3.47
CA ILE A 396 17.57 21.41 2.24
C ILE A 396 16.43 22.40 2.53
N PRO A 397 16.54 23.68 2.13
CA PRO A 397 15.51 24.67 2.42
C PRO A 397 14.12 24.29 1.87
N ILE A 398 13.12 24.43 2.72
CA ILE A 398 11.70 24.17 2.44
C ILE A 398 10.95 25.49 2.36
N GLN A 399 10.20 25.71 1.28
CA GLN A 399 9.42 26.92 1.09
C GLN A 399 8.30 27.01 2.13
N LYS A 400 8.10 28.19 2.72
CA LYS A 400 6.89 28.47 3.51
C LYS A 400 5.68 28.65 2.59
N GLN A 401 4.60 27.92 2.87
CA GLN A 401 3.34 27.99 2.14
C GLN A 401 2.19 27.54 3.05
N GLN A 402 1.03 28.18 2.93
CA GLN A 402 -0.23 27.63 3.39
C GLN A 402 -0.84 26.78 2.26
N PRO A 403 -0.98 25.45 2.42
CA PRO A 403 -1.64 24.62 1.43
C PRO A 403 -3.13 25.00 1.31
N SER A 404 -3.69 24.74 0.13
CA SER A 404 -5.13 24.84 -0.11
C SER A 404 -5.86 23.59 0.37
N GLN A 405 -7.16 23.72 0.63
CA GLN A 405 -8.05 22.61 0.92
C GLN A 405 -7.98 21.57 -0.21
N SER A 406 -7.84 20.30 0.16
CA SER A 406 -7.63 19.21 -0.80
C SER A 406 -8.05 17.86 -0.23
N SER A 407 -8.30 16.91 -1.12
CA SER A 407 -8.33 15.47 -0.86
C SER A 407 -7.80 14.74 -2.10
N TRP A 408 -7.31 13.52 -1.95
CA TRP A 408 -6.87 12.74 -3.11
C TRP A 408 -8.00 11.94 -3.80
N GLY A 409 -9.24 12.09 -3.33
CA GLY A 409 -10.44 11.43 -3.87
C GLY A 409 -10.94 12.01 -5.20
N GLU A 410 -12.13 11.58 -5.60
CA GLU A 410 -12.78 12.04 -6.84
C GLU A 410 -12.91 13.57 -6.86
N GLU A 411 -12.55 14.19 -7.99
CA GLU A 411 -12.49 15.63 -8.21
C GLU A 411 -11.50 16.39 -7.30
N GLY A 412 -10.75 15.71 -6.43
CA GLY A 412 -9.74 16.31 -5.55
C GLY A 412 -10.32 17.01 -4.31
N TYR A 413 -11.63 16.94 -4.07
CA TYR A 413 -12.27 17.62 -2.95
C TYR A 413 -13.09 16.63 -2.12
N PHE A 414 -14.06 17.13 -1.35
CA PHE A 414 -14.75 16.33 -0.34
C PHE A 414 -15.96 15.55 -0.90
N LYS A 415 -16.20 15.62 -2.21
CA LYS A 415 -17.44 15.14 -2.86
C LYS A 415 -17.72 13.66 -2.62
N VAL A 416 -16.70 12.81 -2.55
CA VAL A 416 -16.89 11.37 -2.27
C VAL A 416 -17.54 11.16 -0.91
N TRP A 417 -17.15 11.96 0.09
CA TRP A 417 -17.61 11.82 1.49
C TRP A 417 -18.75 12.76 1.87
N LEU A 418 -19.01 13.80 1.06
CA LEU A 418 -20.14 14.70 1.23
C LEU A 418 -20.82 14.99 -0.12
N ASN A 419 -21.94 14.32 -0.34
CA ASN A 419 -22.82 14.45 -1.49
C ASN A 419 -24.26 14.07 -1.11
N GLU A 420 -25.18 14.16 -2.06
CA GLU A 420 -26.62 13.90 -1.88
C GLU A 420 -26.95 12.50 -1.36
N ARG A 421 -26.06 11.51 -1.53
CA ARG A 421 -26.29 10.11 -1.12
C ARG A 421 -25.85 9.82 0.32
N ASN A 422 -24.94 10.62 0.87
CA ASN A 422 -24.35 10.40 2.19
C ASN A 422 -24.55 11.58 3.16
N SER A 423 -25.17 12.68 2.73
CA SER A 423 -25.44 13.87 3.56
C SER A 423 -26.40 13.65 4.74
N TRP A 424 -27.06 12.50 4.81
CA TRP A 424 -27.96 12.14 5.92
C TRP A 424 -27.20 11.66 7.17
N MET A 425 -25.93 11.26 7.01
CA MET A 425 -25.01 10.92 8.10
C MET A 425 -24.37 12.19 8.65
#